data_AF-A0A3C1GJS9-F1
#
_entry.id   AF-A0A3C1GJS9-F1
#
_cell.length_a   1.000
_cell.length_b   1.000
_cell.length_c   1.000
_cell.angle_alpha   90.00
_cell.angle_beta   90.00
_cell.angle_gamma   90.00
#
_symmetry.space_group_name_H-M   'P 1'
#
loop_
_entity.id
_entity.type
_entity.pdbx_description
1 polymer ?
#
loop_
_entity_poly.entity_id
_entity_poly.type
_entity_poly.pdbx_seq_one_letter_code
_entity_poly.pdbx_strand_id
1 'polypeptide(L)'
;MSRGGRLRDALVLAALAAYAGPFLWQLLTSFKPEAELLRVPPLLPTSLTLAHYAVVLEQSLIPRALANSLGVAGLTTLLALLLGLPA
;
A
#
# COMPACT_ATOMS: atom_id res chain seq x y z
N MET A 1 0.17 11.00 -33.71
CA MET A 1 0.35 11.49 -32.32
C MET A 1 1.29 12.68 -32.32
N SER A 2 0.80 13.89 -32.00
CA SER A 2 1.64 15.10 -31.97
C SER A 2 2.76 14.95 -30.93
N ARG A 3 3.94 15.53 -31.19
CA ARG A 3 5.09 15.50 -30.26
C ARG A 3 4.71 16.03 -28.87
N GLY A 4 3.78 16.99 -28.77
CA GLY A 4 3.28 17.53 -27.51
C GLY A 4 2.48 16.52 -26.67
N GLY A 5 1.71 15.63 -27.30
CA GLY A 5 0.98 14.57 -26.58
C GLY A 5 1.94 13.59 -25.89
N ARG A 6 2.99 13.17 -26.60
CA ARG A 6 3.99 12.23 -26.05
C ARG A 6 4.76 12.79 -24.86
N LEU A 7 5.11 14.07 -24.88
CA LEU A 7 5.78 14.72 -23.75
C LEU A 7 4.86 14.78 -22.52
N ARG A 8 3.61 15.20 -22.70
CA ARG A 8 2.62 15.23 -21.62
C ARG A 8 2.44 13.84 -21.00
N ASP A 9 2.27 12.82 -21.83
CA ASP A 9 2.06 11.45 -21.36
C ASP A 9 3.31 10.95 -20.60
N ALA A 10 4.51 11.25 -21.07
CA ALA A 10 5.75 10.93 -20.36
C ALA A 10 5.85 11.63 -18.99
N LEU A 11 5.45 12.90 -18.90
CA LEU A 11 5.44 13.63 -17.63
C LEU A 11 4.44 13.04 -16.64
N VAL A 12 3.25 12.66 -17.11
CA VAL A 12 2.24 11.97 -16.28
C VAL A 12 2.78 10.65 -15.76
N LEU A 13 3.40 9.84 -16.62
CA LEU A 13 4.00 8.56 -16.22
C LEU A 13 5.14 8.76 -15.21
N ALA A 14 6.00 9.76 -15.41
CA ALA A 14 7.07 10.08 -14.47
C ALA A 14 6.53 10.50 -13.10
N ALA A 15 5.47 11.32 -13.07
CA ALA A 15 4.81 11.73 -11.83
C ALA A 15 4.19 10.54 -11.09
N LEU A 16 3.52 9.64 -11.81
CA LEU A 16 2.96 8.41 -11.25
C LEU A 16 4.05 7.47 -10.71
N ALA A 17 5.17 7.33 -11.43
CA ALA A 17 6.31 6.52 -10.97
C ALA A 17 6.95 7.11 -9.71
N ALA A 18 7.14 8.43 -9.65
CA ALA A 18 7.64 9.11 -8.46
C ALA A 18 6.69 8.93 -7.26
N TYR A 19 5.38 9.04 -7.49
CA TYR A 19 4.37 8.79 -6.47
C TYR A 19 4.38 7.33 -5.97
N ALA A 20 4.61 6.36 -6.85
CA ALA A 20 4.69 4.94 -6.48
C ALA A 20 5.98 4.57 -5.71
N GLY A 21 7.04 5.38 -5.82
CA GLY A 21 8.35 5.12 -5.22
C GLY A 21 8.31 4.78 -3.71
N PRO A 22 7.70 5.62 -2.85
CA PRO A 22 7.55 5.33 -1.43
C PRO A 22 6.77 4.05 -1.12
N PHE A 23 5.74 3.73 -1.91
CA PHE A 23 4.97 2.48 -1.74
C PHE A 23 5.79 1.26 -2.12
N LEU A 24 6.59 1.36 -3.18
CA LEU A 24 7.54 0.30 -3.54
C LEU A 24 8.59 0.11 -2.44
N TRP A 25 9.09 1.19 -1.85
CA TRP A 25 10.01 1.12 -0.71
C TRP A 25 9.36 0.44 0.50
N GLN A 26 8.12 0.80 0.83
CA GLN A 26 7.36 0.19 1.92
C GLN A 26 7.15 -1.32 1.68
N LEU A 27 6.79 -1.70 0.46
CA LEU A 27 6.61 -3.11 0.07
C LEU A 27 7.92 -3.90 0.16
N LEU A 28 9.03 -3.36 -0.36
CA LEU A 28 10.33 -4.03 -0.26
C LEU A 28 10.76 -4.20 1.20
N THR A 29 10.53 -3.17 2.02
CA THR A 29 10.93 -3.16 3.43
C THR A 29 10.10 -4.12 4.26
N SER A 30 8.83 -4.36 3.93
CA SER A 30 8.01 -5.36 4.63
C SER A 30 8.50 -6.81 4.43
N PHE A 31 9.28 -7.07 3.38
CA PHE A 31 9.93 -8.36 3.14
C PHE A 31 11.40 -8.41 3.57
N LYS A 32 12.00 -7.30 4.04
CA LYS A 32 13.40 -7.28 4.49
C LYS A 32 13.56 -7.99 5.84
N PRO A 33 14.65 -8.75 6.05
CA PRO A 33 15.03 -9.22 7.38
C PRO A 33 15.26 -8.05 8.33
N GLU A 34 14.96 -8.24 9.61
CA GLU A 34 15.06 -7.18 10.63
C GLU A 34 16.45 -6.52 10.68
N ALA A 35 17.50 -7.32 10.55
CA ALA A 35 18.89 -6.87 10.51
C ALA A 35 19.22 -5.91 9.35
N GLU A 36 18.38 -5.85 8.32
CA GLU A 36 18.58 -5.02 7.11
C GLU A 36 17.69 -3.76 7.09
N LEU A 37 16.75 -3.60 8.03
CA LEU A 37 15.76 -2.52 7.99
C LEU A 37 16.40 -1.12 8.01
N LEU A 38 17.50 -0.95 8.74
CA LEU A 38 18.22 0.32 8.87
C LEU A 38 19.44 0.42 7.94
N ARG A 39 19.73 -0.61 7.16
CA ARG A 39 20.92 -0.68 6.32
C ARG A 39 20.64 -0.11 4.94
N VAL A 40 21.29 1.00 4.60
CA VAL A 40 21.22 1.62 3.27
C VAL A 40 22.65 2.06 2.89
N PRO A 41 23.31 1.46 1.86
CA PRO A 41 22.89 0.37 0.95
C PRO A 41 23.11 -1.08 1.47
N PRO A 42 22.44 -2.11 0.88
CA PRO A 42 21.65 -2.14 -0.35
C PRO A 42 20.14 -1.81 -0.19
N LEU A 43 19.49 -1.34 -1.27
CA LEU A 43 18.05 -0.97 -1.24
C LEU A 43 17.10 -2.18 -1.39
N LEU A 44 17.54 -3.23 -2.08
CA LEU A 44 16.81 -4.49 -2.25
C LEU A 44 17.13 -5.45 -1.09
N PRO A 45 16.16 -6.27 -0.65
CA PRO A 45 16.40 -7.29 0.38
C PRO A 45 17.40 -8.33 -0.13
N THR A 46 18.30 -8.80 0.74
CA THR A 46 19.18 -9.93 0.38
C THR A 46 18.43 -11.27 0.33
N SER A 47 17.40 -11.39 1.15
CA SER A 47 16.47 -12.53 1.23
C SER A 47 15.08 -12.03 1.61
N LEU A 48 14.03 -12.72 1.15
CA LEU A 48 12.66 -12.37 1.48
C LEU A 48 12.22 -13.09 2.75
N THR A 49 11.53 -12.39 3.65
CA THR A 49 10.94 -12.97 4.86
C THR A 49 9.47 -12.58 5.04
N LEU A 50 8.70 -13.45 5.67
CA LEU A 50 7.31 -13.20 6.10
C LEU A 50 7.17 -13.11 7.63
N ALA A 51 8.29 -13.11 8.37
CA ALA A 51 8.27 -13.10 9.84
C ALA A 51 7.47 -11.91 10.39
N HIS A 52 7.62 -10.72 9.80
CA HIS A 52 6.87 -9.52 10.18
C HIS A 52 5.36 -9.70 10.03
N TYR A 53 4.92 -10.36 8.96
CA TYR A 53 3.51 -10.65 8.73
C TYR A 53 2.97 -11.65 9.75
N ALA A 54 3.72 -12.72 10.07
CA ALA A 54 3.33 -13.66 11.11
C ALA A 54 3.17 -12.97 12.47
N VAL A 55 4.12 -12.11 12.87
CA VAL A 55 4.02 -11.33 14.11
C VAL A 55 2.79 -10.42 14.09
N VAL A 56 2.52 -9.70 13.00
CA VAL A 56 1.35 -8.84 12.88
C VAL A 56 0.05 -9.66 12.97
N LEU A 57 -0.02 -10.83 12.34
CA LEU A 57 -1.24 -11.64 12.30
C LEU A 57 -1.50 -12.41 13.59
N GLU A 58 -0.47 -12.91 14.26
CA GLU A 58 -0.60 -13.81 15.41
C GLU A 58 -0.39 -13.09 16.75
N GLN A 59 0.40 -12.02 16.77
CA GLN A 59 0.91 -11.42 18.00
C GLN A 59 0.51 -9.94 18.16
N SER A 60 -0.35 -9.41 17.29
CA SER A 60 -0.79 -8.02 17.36
C SER A 60 -2.30 -7.86 17.34
N LEU A 61 -2.79 -6.66 17.69
CA LEU A 61 -4.21 -6.32 17.61
C LEU A 61 -4.67 -5.95 16.19
N ILE A 62 -3.77 -5.95 15.21
CA ILE A 62 -4.05 -5.51 13.84
C ILE A 62 -5.17 -6.32 13.17
N PRO A 63 -5.27 -7.65 13.27
CA PRO A 63 -6.35 -8.40 12.63
C PRO A 63 -7.73 -7.98 13.16
N ARG A 64 -7.84 -7.79 14.48
CA ARG A 64 -9.07 -7.31 15.11
C ARG A 64 -9.39 -5.87 14.70
N ALA A 65 -8.38 -4.99 14.67
CA ALA A 65 -8.56 -3.62 14.21
C ALA A 65 -9.02 -3.55 12.75
N LEU A 66 -8.43 -4.37 11.88
CA LEU A 66 -8.79 -4.48 10.47
C LEU A 66 -10.24 -4.98 10.30
N ALA A 67 -10.65 -5.99 11.06
CA ALA A 67 -12.02 -6.51 11.05
C ALA A 67 -13.04 -5.43 11.51
N ASN A 68 -12.71 -4.69 12.57
CA ASN A 68 -13.56 -3.59 13.05
C ASN A 68 -13.69 -2.49 11.99
N SER A 69 -12.58 -2.05 11.40
CA SER A 69 -12.58 -1.03 10.35
C SER A 69 -13.35 -1.47 9.11
N LEU A 70 -13.19 -2.74 8.69
CA LEU A 70 -13.94 -3.31 7.58
C LEU A 70 -15.43 -3.33 7.86
N GLY A 71 -15.83 -3.72 9.08
CA GLY A 71 -17.23 -3.71 9.52
C GLY A 71 -17.81 -2.30 9.51
N VAL A 72 -17.12 -1.32 10.10
CA VAL A 72 -17.56 0.08 10.12
C VAL A 72 -17.66 0.63 8.70
N ALA A 73 -16.60 0.52 7.89
CA ALA A 73 -16.59 1.04 6.52
C ALA A 73 -17.68 0.39 5.64
N GLY A 74 -17.89 -0.92 5.80
CA GLY A 74 -18.94 -1.66 5.11
C GLY A 74 -20.34 -1.18 5.50
N LEU A 75 -20.62 -1.09 6.81
CA LEU A 75 -21.90 -0.60 7.31
C LEU A 75 -22.17 0.84 6.88
N THR A 76 -21.19 1.73 7.00
CA THR A 76 -21.36 3.12 6.58
C THR A 76 -21.61 3.24 5.08
N THR A 77 -20.92 2.45 4.27
CA THR A 77 -21.14 2.43 2.81
C THR A 77 -22.54 1.93 2.48
N LEU A 78 -22.98 0.83 3.10
CA LEU A 78 -24.32 0.30 2.88
C LEU A 78 -25.41 1.29 3.30
N LEU A 79 -25.28 1.89 4.48
CA LEU A 79 -26.22 2.91 4.95
C LEU A 79 -26.24 4.13 4.02
N ALA A 80 -25.08 4.60 3.57
CA ALA A 80 -24.98 5.73 2.64
C ALA A 80 -25.68 5.42 1.31
N LEU A 81 -25.54 4.20 0.78
CA LEU A 81 -26.24 3.77 -0.42
C LEU A 81 -27.75 3.67 -0.19
N LEU A 82 -28.19 3.03 0.90
CA LEU A 82 -29.61 2.85 1.19
C LEU A 82 -30.34 4.18 1.42
N LEU A 83 -29.68 5.15 2.04
CA LEU A 83 -30.27 6.46 2.33
C LEU A 83 -30.08 7.48 1.18
N GLY A 84 -29.01 7.33 0.39
CA GLY A 84 -28.61 8.31 -0.62
C GLY A 84 -29.08 7.99 -2.04
N LEU A 85 -29.50 6.76 -2.33
CA LEU A 85 -30.11 6.43 -3.62
C LEU A 85 -31.54 6.99 -3.66
N PRO A 86 -31.89 7.81 -4.67
CA PRO A 86 -33.28 8.20 -4.87
C PRO A 86 -34.10 6.94 -5.18
N ALA A 87 -35.29 6.85 -4.59
CA ALA A 87 -36.23 5.75 -4.79
C ALA A 87 -36.70 5.63 -6.24
#